data_AF-A0A3D4U1W3-F1
#
_entry.id   AF-A0A3D4U1W3-F1
#
_cell.length_a   1.000
_cell.length_b   1.000
_cell.length_c   1.000
_cell.angle_alpha   90.00
_cell.angle_beta   90.00
_cell.angle_gamma   90.00
#
_symmetry.space_group_name_H-M   'P 1'
#
loop_
_entity.id
_entity.type
_entity.pdbx_description
1 polymer ?
#
loop_
_entity_poly.entity_id
_entity_poly.type
_entity_poly.pdbx_seq_one_letter_code
_entity_poly.pdbx_strand_id
1 'polypeptide(L)'
;ALVDPLVTLRDIDYEMLGPDKVHIDALLTATIKASVNRRFMAVTNAALITADVTRRKASMLFYLVQTGDTLWEIARRYNTTVSHLAEANDVSEDDAVQPGIKLQIPKA
;
A
#
# COMPACT_ATOMS: atom_id res chain seq x y z
N ALA A 1 11.60 -18.03 -5.86
CA ALA A 1 11.76 -17.71 -4.43
C ALA A 1 12.40 -18.93 -3.79
N LEU A 2 13.48 -18.76 -3.02
CA LEU A 2 14.02 -19.87 -2.24
C LEU A 2 13.14 -20.01 -1.00
N VAL A 3 12.55 -21.18 -0.82
CA VAL A 3 11.76 -21.53 0.36
C VAL A 3 12.53 -22.62 1.07
N ASP A 4 12.98 -22.33 2.29
CA ASP A 4 13.74 -23.26 3.12
C ASP A 4 12.89 -23.61 4.37
N PRO A 5 12.11 -24.70 4.30
CA PRO A 5 11.29 -25.13 5.42
C PRO A 5 12.13 -25.91 6.44
N LEU A 6 12.06 -25.49 7.70
CA LEU A 6 12.65 -26.21 8.82
C LEU A 6 11.55 -26.63 9.79
N VAL A 7 11.45 -27.93 10.01
CA VAL A 7 10.59 -28.52 11.03
C VAL A 7 11.48 -29.04 12.14
N THR A 8 11.17 -28.63 13.38
CA THR A 8 11.87 -29.12 14.57
C THR A 8 10.87 -29.68 15.55
N LEU A 9 11.20 -30.83 16.11
CA LEU A 9 10.51 -31.43 17.23
C LEU A 9 11.40 -31.26 18.47
N ARG A 10 10.86 -30.69 19.54
CA ARG A 10 11.56 -30.41 20.81
C ARG A 10 10.67 -30.77 21.98
N ASP A 11 11.26 -30.79 23.17
CA ASP A 11 10.56 -30.97 24.45
C ASP A 11 9.67 -32.22 24.44
N ILE A 12 10.24 -33.35 24.01
CA ILE A 12 9.52 -34.63 23.92
C ILE A 12 9.59 -35.31 25.29
N ASP A 13 8.48 -35.31 25.98
CA ASP A 13 8.27 -36.04 27.22
C ASP A 13 7.20 -37.12 27.01
N TYR A 14 7.25 -38.16 27.84
CA TYR A 14 6.22 -39.19 27.82
C TYR A 14 5.91 -39.72 29.22
N GLU A 15 4.66 -40.14 29.40
CA GLU A 15 4.19 -40.76 30.63
C GLU A 15 3.38 -42.01 30.30
N MET A 16 3.70 -43.13 30.96
CA MET A 16 2.92 -44.36 30.83
C MET A 16 1.66 -44.25 31.69
N LEU A 17 0.50 -44.30 31.05
CA LEU A 17 -0.81 -44.28 31.72
C LEU A 17 -1.33 -45.68 32.07
N GLY A 18 -0.60 -46.72 31.66
CA GLY A 18 -0.94 -48.14 31.85
C GLY A 18 -0.04 -49.06 31.02
N PRO A 19 -0.29 -50.37 31.02
CA PRO A 19 0.55 -51.34 30.29
C PRO A 19 0.50 -51.17 28.76
N ASP A 20 -0.55 -50.52 28.25
CA ASP A 20 -0.87 -50.37 26.84
C ASP A 20 -1.17 -48.91 26.44
N LYS A 21 -0.92 -47.94 27.33
CA LYS A 21 -1.22 -46.52 27.09
C LYS A 21 -0.06 -45.61 27.47
N VAL A 22 0.23 -44.66 26.60
CA VAL A 22 1.24 -43.61 26.79
C VAL A 22 0.66 -42.25 26.45
N HIS A 23 0.95 -41.25 27.27
CA HIS A 23 0.77 -39.83 26.97
C HIS A 23 2.08 -39.27 26.47
N ILE A 24 2.07 -38.46 25.41
CA ILE A 24 3.28 -37.85 24.85
C ILE A 24 3.02 -36.36 24.72
N ASP A 25 3.87 -35.58 25.37
CA ASP A 25 3.92 -34.14 25.21
C ASP A 25 5.12 -33.81 24.32
N ALA A 26 4.89 -33.03 23.25
CA ALA A 26 5.97 -32.61 22.37
C ALA A 26 5.63 -31.27 21.72
N LEU A 27 6.66 -30.44 21.55
CA LEU A 27 6.54 -29.16 20.85
C LEU A 27 6.98 -29.29 19.40
N LEU A 28 6.02 -29.14 18.49
CA LEU A 28 6.28 -29.08 17.05
C LEU A 28 6.39 -27.62 16.61
N THR A 29 7.56 -27.23 16.11
CA THR A 29 7.78 -25.92 15.49
C THR A 29 8.06 -26.08 14.01
N ALA A 30 7.26 -25.41 13.18
CA ALA A 30 7.50 -25.29 11.74
C ALA A 30 7.85 -23.84 11.39
N THR A 31 8.98 -23.63 10.74
CA THR A 31 9.43 -22.31 10.29
C THR A 31 9.64 -22.32 8.77
N ILE A 32 9.15 -21.29 8.10
CA ILE A 32 9.33 -21.11 6.66
C ILE A 32 10.08 -19.80 6.43
N LYS A 33 11.27 -19.88 5.85
CA LYS A 33 11.99 -18.70 5.35
C LYS A 33 11.76 -18.59 3.85
N ALA A 34 11.13 -17.49 3.41
CA ALA A 34 10.93 -17.21 2.01
C ALA A 34 11.81 -16.03 1.58
N SER A 35 12.64 -16.24 0.57
CA SER A 35 13.46 -15.18 -0.04
C SER A 35 13.03 -14.93 -1.49
N VAL A 36 12.79 -13.66 -1.80
CA VAL A 36 12.42 -13.20 -3.15
C VAL A 36 13.50 -12.25 -3.65
N ASN A 37 14.28 -12.70 -4.63
CA ASN A 37 15.19 -11.83 -5.35
C ASN A 37 14.38 -10.94 -6.30
N ARG A 38 14.17 -9.69 -5.93
CA ARG A 38 13.68 -8.66 -6.85
C ARG A 38 14.87 -7.91 -7.40
N ARG A 39 15.05 -7.97 -8.72
CA ARG A 39 15.95 -7.05 -9.40
C ARG A 39 15.21 -5.74 -9.57
N PHE A 40 15.70 -4.69 -8.94
CA PHE A 40 15.28 -3.33 -9.23
C PHE A 40 16.25 -2.78 -10.28
N MET A 41 15.72 -2.14 -11.32
CA MET A 41 16.54 -1.36 -12.22
C MET A 41 17.11 -0.18 -11.42
N ALA A 42 18.37 -0.25 -11.03
CA ALA A 42 19.07 0.93 -10.54
C ALA A 42 19.24 1.88 -11.72
N VAL A 43 18.73 3.11 -11.61
CA VAL A 43 19.06 4.18 -12.54
C VAL A 43 20.51 4.56 -12.25
N THR A 44 21.45 3.87 -12.89
CA THR A 44 22.90 4.13 -12.75
C THR A 44 23.37 5.29 -13.62
N ASN A 45 22.56 5.65 -14.62
CA ASN A 45 22.77 6.85 -15.43
C ASN A 45 22.04 8.04 -14.80
N ALA A 46 22.48 8.41 -13.61
CA ALA A 46 22.29 9.78 -13.13
C ALA A 46 23.39 10.62 -13.78
N ALA A 47 23.17 11.04 -15.03
CA ALA A 47 23.86 12.24 -15.49
C ALA A 47 23.42 13.36 -14.54
N LEU A 48 24.37 14.11 -13.95
CA LEU A 48 24.04 15.42 -13.41
C LEU A 48 23.43 16.17 -14.59
N ILE A 49 22.12 16.34 -14.57
CA ILE A 49 21.46 17.13 -15.58
C ILE A 49 21.80 18.57 -15.22
N THR A 50 22.87 19.09 -15.80
CA THR A 50 23.22 20.52 -15.78
C THR A 50 22.41 21.29 -16.83
N ALA A 51 21.24 20.77 -17.17
CA ALA A 51 20.16 21.47 -17.82
C ALA A 51 18.99 21.36 -16.85
N ASP A 52 18.32 22.47 -16.59
CA ASP A 52 17.15 22.57 -15.71
C ASP A 52 16.05 21.60 -16.16
N VAL A 53 16.15 20.34 -15.74
CA VAL A 53 15.09 19.36 -15.85
C VAL A 53 14.31 19.45 -14.55
N THR A 54 13.62 20.58 -14.41
CA THR A 54 12.31 20.66 -13.81
C THR A 54 11.32 19.79 -14.60
N ARG A 55 11.63 18.50 -14.80
CA ARG A 55 10.58 17.50 -15.01
C ARG A 55 9.91 17.36 -13.65
N ARG A 56 8.99 18.30 -13.36
CA ARG A 56 7.99 18.15 -12.31
C ARG A 56 7.42 16.76 -12.53
N LYS A 57 7.80 15.79 -11.69
CA LYS A 57 7.06 14.53 -11.63
C LYS A 57 5.64 14.97 -11.34
N ALA A 58 4.74 14.81 -12.31
CA ALA A 58 3.33 15.05 -12.11
C ALA A 58 2.87 14.04 -11.05
N SER A 59 2.96 14.42 -9.77
CA SER A 59 2.42 13.67 -8.65
C SER A 59 0.92 13.90 -8.71
N MET A 60 0.21 12.96 -9.32
CA MET A 60 -1.25 12.99 -9.36
C MET A 60 -1.78 12.75 -7.96
N LEU A 61 -2.48 13.74 -7.41
CA LEU A 61 -3.08 13.68 -6.07
C LEU A 61 -4.55 13.32 -6.21
N PHE A 62 -5.06 12.49 -5.31
CA PHE A 62 -6.47 12.13 -5.27
C PHE A 62 -7.06 12.41 -3.89
N TYR A 63 -8.32 12.84 -3.87
CA TYR A 63 -9.10 13.12 -2.66
C TYR A 63 -10.38 12.27 -2.64
N LEU A 64 -10.70 11.68 -1.49
CA LEU A 64 -11.96 10.97 -1.29
C LEU A 64 -12.94 11.92 -0.62
N VAL A 65 -14.03 12.23 -1.32
CA VAL A 65 -15.04 13.19 -0.88
C VAL A 65 -15.73 12.69 0.38
N GLN A 66 -15.84 13.54 1.38
CA GLN A 66 -16.50 13.26 2.65
C GLN A 66 -17.89 13.90 2.70
N THR A 67 -18.73 13.42 3.63
CA THR A 67 -20.06 13.98 3.84
C THR A 67 -19.98 15.45 4.23
N GLY A 68 -20.63 16.31 3.43
CA GLY A 68 -20.66 17.75 3.64
C GLY A 68 -19.58 18.53 2.90
N ASP A 69 -18.66 17.86 2.19
CA ASP A 69 -17.67 18.55 1.35
C ASP A 69 -18.34 19.24 0.15
N THR A 70 -17.76 20.36 -0.27
CA THR A 70 -18.12 21.06 -1.51
C THR A 70 -16.92 21.17 -2.46
N LEU A 71 -17.15 21.27 -3.77
CA LEU A 71 -16.05 21.50 -4.74
C LEU A 71 -15.25 22.76 -4.38
N TRP A 72 -15.92 23.80 -3.87
CA TRP A 72 -15.28 25.05 -3.48
C TRP A 72 -14.27 24.87 -2.34
N GLU A 73 -14.66 24.16 -1.28
CA GLU A 73 -13.78 23.93 -0.13
C GLU A 73 -12.59 23.02 -0.50
N ILE A 74 -12.83 22.01 -1.33
CA ILE A 74 -11.79 21.11 -1.83
C ILE A 74 -10.81 21.90 -2.72
N ALA A 75 -11.32 22.67 -3.69
CA ALA A 75 -10.49 23.47 -4.59
C ALA A 75 -9.62 24.46 -3.80
N ARG A 76 -10.21 25.16 -2.82
CA ARG A 76 -9.50 26.09 -1.94
C ARG A 76 -8.42 25.37 -1.10
N ARG A 77 -8.74 24.20 -0.54
CA ARG A 77 -7.79 23.42 0.27
C ARG A 77 -6.55 23.00 -0.53
N TYR A 78 -6.73 22.64 -1.79
CA TYR A 78 -5.67 22.14 -2.65
C TYR A 78 -5.09 23.20 -3.60
N ASN A 79 -5.46 24.47 -3.42
CA ASN A 79 -4.99 25.60 -4.21
C ASN A 79 -5.20 25.38 -5.73
N THR A 80 -6.41 25.00 -6.11
CA THR A 80 -6.89 24.89 -7.49
C THR A 80 -8.22 25.64 -7.64
N THR A 81 -8.84 25.62 -8.82
CA THR A 81 -10.15 26.24 -9.06
C THR A 81 -11.25 25.19 -9.14
N VAL A 82 -12.50 25.58 -8.84
CA VAL A 82 -13.66 24.71 -9.01
C VAL A 82 -13.76 24.23 -10.46
N SER A 83 -13.53 25.13 -11.42
CA SER A 83 -13.56 24.82 -12.85
C SER A 83 -12.51 23.78 -13.26
N HIS A 84 -11.24 23.94 -12.85
CA HIS A 84 -10.22 22.93 -13.14
C HIS A 84 -10.52 21.59 -12.45
N LEU A 85 -11.06 21.63 -11.23
CA LEU A 85 -11.42 20.42 -10.49
C LEU A 85 -12.60 19.69 -11.16
N ALA A 86 -13.59 20.43 -11.64
CA ALA A 86 -14.75 19.93 -12.37
C ALA A 86 -14.34 19.31 -13.71
N GLU A 87 -13.57 20.04 -14.51
CA GLU A 87 -13.03 19.58 -15.80
C GLU A 87 -12.17 18.32 -15.66
N ALA A 88 -11.29 18.27 -14.65
CA ALA A 88 -10.42 17.13 -14.43
C ALA A 88 -11.15 15.84 -14.01
N ASN A 89 -12.40 15.94 -13.56
CA ASN A 89 -13.18 14.82 -13.03
C ASN A 89 -14.50 14.59 -13.77
N ASP A 90 -14.77 15.34 -14.84
CA ASP A 90 -16.00 15.25 -15.64
C ASP A 90 -17.27 15.39 -14.78
N VAL A 91 -17.26 16.37 -13.86
CA VAL A 91 -18.40 16.72 -12.98
C VAL A 91 -18.86 18.14 -13.24
N SER A 92 -20.14 18.44 -12.98
CA SER A 92 -20.66 19.81 -13.07
C SER A 92 -20.12 20.69 -11.94
N GLU A 93 -19.89 21.98 -12.22
CA GLU A 93 -19.51 22.97 -11.20
C GLU A 93 -20.65 23.23 -10.20
N ASP A 94 -21.90 23.05 -10.64
CA ASP A 94 -23.11 23.28 -9.85
C ASP A 94 -23.58 22.02 -9.09
N ASP A 95 -22.98 20.86 -9.36
CA ASP A 95 -23.38 19.61 -8.72
C ASP A 95 -22.82 19.51 -7.30
N ALA A 96 -23.67 19.09 -6.37
CA ALA A 96 -23.23 18.67 -5.06
C ALA A 96 -22.34 17.43 -5.20
N VAL A 97 -21.11 17.50 -4.67
CA VAL A 97 -20.18 16.37 -4.74
C VAL A 97 -20.69 15.26 -3.83
N GLN A 98 -20.87 14.07 -4.39
CA GLN A 98 -21.36 12.94 -3.62
C GLN A 98 -20.23 12.35 -2.76
N PRO A 99 -20.49 12.09 -1.47
CA PRO A 99 -19.54 11.41 -0.60
C PRO A 99 -19.11 10.05 -1.15
N GLY A 100 -17.83 9.70 -1.00
CA GLY A 100 -17.26 8.45 -1.49
C GLY A 100 -16.73 8.48 -2.93
N ILE A 101 -16.92 9.58 -3.66
CA ILE A 101 -16.28 9.78 -4.97
C ILE A 101 -14.80 10.13 -4.79
N LYS A 102 -13.95 9.60 -5.67
CA LYS A 102 -12.53 9.91 -5.73
C LYS A 102 -12.28 10.98 -6.78
N LEU A 103 -11.88 12.17 -6.35
CA LEU A 103 -11.52 13.28 -7.22
C LEU A 103 -10.01 13.34 -7.46
N GLN A 104 -9.62 13.46 -8.73
CA GLN A 104 -8.29 13.87 -9.15
C GLN A 104 -8.11 15.36 -8.85
N ILE A 105 -7.06 15.69 -8.11
CA ILE A 105 -6.74 17.07 -7.76
C ILE A 105 -5.70 17.61 -8.75
N PRO A 106 -6.08 18.48 -9.70
CA PRO A 106 -5.13 19.12 -10.59
C PRO A 106 -4.29 20.13 -9.80
N LYS A 107 -2.99 20.14 -10.06
CA LYS A 107 -2.13 21.25 -9.62
C LYS A 107 -2.39 22.44 -10.54
N ALA A 108 -2.63 23.61 -9.96
CA ALA A 108 -2.61 24.87 -10.68
C ALA A 108 -1.21 25.18 -11.24
#